data_AF-A0AAV3KY75-F1
#
_entry.id   AF-A0AAV3KY75-F1
#
_cell.length_a   1.000
_cell.length_b   1.000
_cell.length_c   1.000
_cell.angle_alpha   90.00
_cell.angle_beta   90.00
_cell.angle_gamma   90.00
#
_symmetry.space_group_name_H-M   'P 1'
#
loop_
_entity.id
_entity.type
_entity.pdbx_description
1 polymer ?
#
loop_
_entity_poly.entity_id
_entity_poly.type
_entity_poly.pdbx_seq_one_letter_code
_entity_poly.pdbx_strand_id
1 'polypeptide(L)'
;MIKERFGLDIPIFVISKEDLEDILQHAPAWWGDVNKKIYDNLIFIMAPATFAEVWGEIGEPREGLEKIKKYKAAVFWSFSRKDYQKTNWWRETASANISGKLTIRTANTVRKIAGM
;
A
#
# COMPACT_ATOMS: atom_id res chain seq x y z
N MET A 1 -21.27 -13.81 -3.10
CA MET A 1 -20.22 -14.85 -3.20
C MET A 1 -19.36 -15.02 -1.94
N ILE A 2 -18.50 -14.07 -1.52
CA ILE A 2 -17.59 -14.28 -0.37
C ILE A 2 -18.37 -14.44 0.96
N LYS A 3 -19.28 -13.51 1.25
CA LYS A 3 -20.17 -13.58 2.43
C LYS A 3 -21.04 -14.84 2.45
N GLU A 4 -21.62 -15.19 1.31
CA GLU A 4 -22.51 -16.37 1.21
C GLU A 4 -21.77 -17.69 1.35
N ARG A 5 -20.55 -17.81 0.79
CA ARG A 5 -19.79 -19.08 0.80
C ARG A 5 -18.93 -19.26 2.03
N PHE A 6 -18.40 -18.17 2.58
CA PHE A 6 -17.42 -18.21 3.66
C PHE A 6 -17.90 -17.51 4.94
N GLY A 7 -19.08 -16.87 4.94
CA GLY A 7 -19.57 -16.11 6.09
C GLY A 7 -18.80 -14.81 6.37
N LEU A 8 -17.88 -14.40 5.49
CA LEU A 8 -17.02 -13.25 5.68
C LEU A 8 -17.62 -11.99 5.06
N ASP A 9 -18.04 -11.06 5.92
CA ASP A 9 -18.47 -9.71 5.52
C ASP A 9 -17.29 -8.75 5.65
N ILE A 10 -16.43 -8.74 4.62
CA ILE A 10 -15.16 -8.00 4.60
C ILE A 10 -15.03 -7.19 3.30
N PRO A 11 -14.34 -6.03 3.34
CA PRO A 11 -14.07 -5.25 2.14
C PRO A 11 -13.13 -6.01 1.20
N ILE A 12 -13.42 -5.95 -0.11
CA ILE A 12 -12.64 -6.61 -1.16
C ILE A 12 -12.18 -5.57 -2.18
N PHE A 13 -10.88 -5.52 -2.44
CA PHE A 13 -10.30 -4.72 -3.51
C PHE A 13 -10.20 -5.54 -4.81
N VAL A 14 -10.63 -4.95 -5.92
CA VAL A 14 -10.58 -5.56 -7.26
C VAL A 14 -9.91 -4.57 -8.22
N ILE A 15 -8.98 -5.05 -9.03
CA ILE A 15 -8.25 -4.26 -10.03
C ILE A 15 -8.01 -5.12 -11.28
N SER A 16 -7.99 -4.49 -12.46
CA SER A 16 -7.58 -5.16 -13.70
C SER A 16 -6.07 -5.42 -13.69
N LYS A 17 -5.62 -6.38 -14.50
CA LYS A 17 -4.18 -6.64 -14.63
C LYS A 17 -3.47 -5.44 -15.27
N GLU A 18 -4.10 -4.86 -16.27
CA GLU A 18 -3.60 -3.72 -17.04
C GLU A 18 -3.40 -2.48 -16.15
N ASP A 19 -4.37 -2.20 -15.26
CA ASP A 19 -4.23 -1.10 -14.30
C ASP A 19 -3.12 -1.36 -13.27
N LEU A 20 -2.96 -2.62 -12.85
CA LEU A 20 -1.85 -2.98 -11.96
C LEU A 20 -0.49 -2.80 -12.65
N GLU A 21 -0.35 -3.23 -13.89
CA GLU A 21 0.87 -3.05 -14.68
C GLU A 21 1.19 -1.56 -14.89
N ASP A 22 0.20 -0.74 -15.26
CA ASP A 22 0.37 0.72 -15.38
C ASP A 22 0.84 1.35 -14.05
N ILE A 23 0.26 0.95 -12.92
CA ILE A 23 0.72 1.41 -11.61
C ILE A 23 2.21 1.03 -11.43
N LEU A 24 2.57 -0.24 -11.62
CA LEU A 24 3.92 -0.72 -11.39
C LEU A 24 4.98 -0.07 -12.30
N GLN A 25 4.62 0.30 -13.53
CA GLN A 25 5.49 1.04 -14.45
C GLN A 25 5.82 2.45 -13.95
N HIS A 26 4.98 3.03 -13.08
CA HIS A 26 5.19 4.35 -12.48
C HIS A 26 5.90 4.30 -11.11
N ALA A 27 6.40 3.13 -10.71
CA ALA A 27 7.18 2.95 -9.49
C ALA A 27 8.39 3.91 -9.45
N PRO A 28 8.65 4.58 -8.31
CA PRO A 28 9.84 5.41 -8.17
C PRO A 28 11.11 4.55 -8.11
N ALA A 29 12.25 5.11 -8.53
CA ALA A 29 13.53 4.40 -8.59
C ALA A 29 14.02 3.81 -7.25
N TRP A 30 13.49 4.29 -6.12
CA TRP A 30 13.83 3.80 -4.79
C TRP A 30 12.95 2.64 -4.29
N TRP A 31 11.96 2.19 -5.07
CA TRP A 31 10.96 1.21 -4.64
C TRP A 31 11.12 -0.16 -5.30
N GLY A 32 11.07 -1.20 -4.48
CA GLY A 32 11.14 -2.59 -4.91
C GLY A 32 12.55 -2.98 -5.35
N ASP A 33 13.56 -2.54 -4.62
CA ASP A 33 14.97 -2.87 -4.83
C ASP A 33 15.32 -4.22 -4.15
N VAL A 34 16.49 -4.79 -4.46
CA VAL A 34 17.03 -6.00 -3.83
C VAL A 34 17.49 -5.78 -2.38
N ASN A 35 17.51 -4.52 -1.92
CA ASN A 35 17.95 -4.16 -0.58
C ASN A 35 16.95 -4.63 0.50
N LYS A 36 17.25 -5.79 1.10
CA LYS A 36 16.45 -6.40 2.18
C LYS A 36 16.34 -5.58 3.47
N LYS A 37 17.06 -4.46 3.60
CA LYS A 37 16.93 -3.54 4.75
C LYS A 37 15.71 -2.63 4.62
N ILE A 38 15.18 -2.45 3.41
CA ILE A 38 13.99 -1.66 3.13
C ILE A 38 12.83 -2.61 2.87
N TYR A 39 11.66 -2.26 3.40
CA TYR A 39 10.41 -2.91 3.08
C TYR A 39 9.64 -2.06 2.09
N ASP A 40 9.40 -2.61 0.90
CA ASP A 40 8.67 -1.97 -0.18
C ASP A 40 7.25 -2.52 -0.24
N ASN A 41 6.28 -1.63 -0.03
CA ASN A 41 4.87 -1.95 -0.08
C ASN A 41 4.16 -1.06 -1.11
N LEU A 42 3.09 -1.62 -1.67
CA LEU A 42 2.12 -0.89 -2.46
C LEU A 42 0.80 -0.91 -1.68
N ILE A 43 0.29 0.27 -1.37
CA ILE A 43 -0.99 0.47 -0.71
C ILE A 43 -2.01 0.83 -1.78
N PHE A 44 -3.10 0.08 -1.84
CA PHE A 44 -4.27 0.38 -2.67
C PHE A 44 -5.35 1.00 -1.80
N ILE A 45 -5.89 2.14 -2.24
CA ILE A 45 -6.97 2.84 -1.56
C ILE A 45 -8.29 2.37 -2.16
N MET A 46 -9.16 1.81 -1.32
CA MET A 46 -10.45 1.26 -1.73
C MET A 46 -11.52 2.36 -1.77
N ALA A 47 -12.26 2.45 -2.88
CA ALA A 47 -13.39 3.36 -2.99
C ALA A 47 -14.43 3.09 -1.88
N PRO A 48 -15.10 4.13 -1.34
CA PRO A 48 -15.07 5.53 -1.78
C PRO A 48 -13.91 6.36 -1.21
N ALA A 49 -12.99 5.76 -0.44
CA ALA A 49 -11.90 6.51 0.16
C ALA A 49 -10.98 7.13 -0.89
N THR A 50 -10.50 8.32 -0.59
CA THR A 50 -9.60 9.11 -1.42
C THR A 50 -8.23 9.20 -0.78
N PHE A 51 -7.20 9.50 -1.59
CA PHE A 51 -5.88 9.81 -1.04
C PHE A 51 -5.90 11.00 -0.07
N ALA A 52 -6.76 11.99 -0.28
CA ALA A 52 -6.85 13.14 0.61
C ALA A 52 -7.33 12.73 2.01
N GLU A 53 -8.32 11.85 2.11
CA GLU A 53 -8.78 11.30 3.38
C GLU A 53 -7.72 10.42 4.04
N VAL A 54 -7.07 9.54 3.27
CA VAL A 54 -5.96 8.71 3.78
C VAL A 54 -4.83 9.59 4.31
N TRP A 55 -4.47 10.64 3.58
CA TRP A 55 -3.46 11.60 3.98
C TRP A 55 -3.85 12.40 5.22
N GLY A 56 -5.12 12.80 5.33
CA GLY A 56 -5.64 13.52 6.50
C GLY A 56 -5.61 12.68 7.78
N GLU A 57 -5.84 11.37 7.68
CA GLU A 57 -5.79 10.45 8.82
C GLU A 57 -4.36 10.03 9.18
N ILE A 58 -3.52 9.71 8.18
CA ILE A 58 -2.16 9.19 8.43
C ILE A 58 -1.15 10.32 8.66
N GLY A 59 -1.23 11.39 7.87
CA GLY A 59 -0.27 12.50 7.88
C GLY A 59 1.04 12.22 7.15
N GLU A 60 2.01 13.09 7.39
CA GLU A 60 3.29 13.10 6.67
C GLU A 60 4.15 11.86 6.99
N PRO A 61 4.90 11.35 5.98
CA PRO A 61 5.93 10.34 6.23
C PRO A 61 7.00 10.92 7.14
N ARG A 62 7.52 10.11 8.07
CA ARG A 62 8.62 10.54 8.92
C ARG A 62 9.91 10.69 8.11
N GLU A 63 10.39 11.92 8.01
CA GLU A 63 11.57 12.26 7.21
C GLU A 63 12.77 11.35 7.54
N GLY A 64 13.43 10.85 6.50
CA GLY A 64 14.59 9.97 6.60
C GLY A 64 14.31 8.51 6.98
N LEU A 65 13.10 8.18 7.45
CA LEU A 65 12.74 6.82 7.88
C LEU A 65 11.81 6.09 6.90
N GLU A 66 11.00 6.86 6.16
CA GLU A 66 10.10 6.33 5.16
C GLU A 66 9.93 7.28 3.97
N LYS A 67 9.53 6.72 2.84
CA LYS A 67 9.30 7.42 1.58
C LYS A 67 7.97 6.97 1.01
N ILE A 68 7.26 7.92 0.41
CA ILE A 68 6.02 7.62 -0.30
C ILE A 68 6.01 8.29 -1.67
N LYS A 69 5.25 7.70 -2.59
CA LYS A 69 4.85 8.34 -3.84
C LYS A 69 3.44 7.88 -4.18
N LYS A 70 2.53 8.83 -4.38
CA LYS A 70 1.19 8.53 -4.90
C LYS A 70 1.25 8.34 -6.42
N TYR A 71 0.48 7.37 -6.92
CA TYR A 71 0.09 7.29 -8.32
C TYR A 71 -1.33 6.72 -8.41
N LYS A 72 -2.26 7.45 -9.04
CA LYS A 72 -3.71 7.14 -9.04
C LYS A 72 -4.22 6.89 -7.61
N ALA A 73 -4.96 5.80 -7.38
CA ALA A 73 -5.46 5.35 -6.08
C ALA A 73 -4.48 4.41 -5.36
N ALA A 74 -3.19 4.43 -5.74
CA ALA A 74 -2.15 3.63 -5.10
C ALA A 74 -1.04 4.51 -4.52
N VAL A 75 -0.38 4.00 -3.48
CA VAL A 75 0.75 4.65 -2.83
C VAL A 75 1.90 3.67 -2.72
N PHE A 76 3.00 3.99 -3.41
CA PHE A 76 4.29 3.36 -3.17
C PHE A 76 4.79 3.81 -1.81
N TRP A 77 5.14 2.88 -0.95
CA TRP A 77 5.62 3.17 0.39
C TRP A 77 6.80 2.27 0.74
N SER A 78 7.92 2.89 1.10
CA SER A 78 9.13 2.20 1.52
C SER A 78 9.57 2.70 2.88
N PHE A 79 10.01 1.79 3.74
CA PHE A 79 10.53 2.15 5.07
C PHE A 79 11.66 1.24 5.55
N SER A 80 12.45 1.73 6.51
CA SER A 80 13.51 0.94 7.15
C SER A 80 12.90 -0.22 7.96
N ARG A 81 13.26 -1.45 7.61
CA ARG A 81 12.82 -2.64 8.36
C ARG A 81 13.30 -2.62 9.81
N LYS A 82 14.48 -2.05 10.08
CA LYS A 82 15.05 -1.97 11.44
C LYS A 82 14.31 -0.94 12.29
N ASP A 83 13.94 0.18 11.68
CA ASP A 83 13.36 1.34 12.38
C ASP A 83 11.86 1.49 12.15
N TYR A 84 11.18 0.41 11.71
CA TYR A 84 9.77 0.45 11.31
C TYR A 84 8.85 1.01 12.40
N GLN A 85 9.12 0.72 13.67
CA GLN A 85 8.31 1.22 14.80
C GLN A 85 8.39 2.74 14.98
N LYS A 86 9.42 3.38 14.41
CA LYS A 86 9.58 4.83 14.45
C LYS A 86 8.86 5.50 13.28
N THR A 87 8.48 4.76 12.25
CA THR A 87 7.78 5.29 11.07
C THR A 87 6.34 5.64 11.44
N ASN A 88 5.80 6.65 10.78
CA ASN A 88 4.44 7.10 11.01
C ASN A 88 3.45 6.12 10.34
N TRP A 89 3.67 5.82 9.05
CA TRP A 89 2.71 5.05 8.27
C TRP A 89 2.57 3.59 8.74
N TRP A 90 3.58 3.00 9.36
CA TRP A 90 3.46 1.63 9.90
C TRP A 90 2.38 1.51 10.96
N ARG A 91 2.33 2.45 11.89
CA ARG A 91 1.30 2.46 12.95
C ARG A 91 -0.05 2.87 12.37
N GLU A 92 -0.06 3.95 11.61
CA GLU A 92 -1.32 4.59 11.21
C GLU A 92 -2.09 3.79 10.15
N THR A 93 -1.40 3.09 9.23
CA THR A 93 -2.08 2.22 8.25
C THR A 93 -2.80 1.01 8.88
N ALA A 94 -2.40 0.61 10.09
CA ALA A 94 -3.04 -0.44 10.86
C ALA A 94 -4.16 0.08 11.79
N SER A 95 -4.39 1.40 11.83
CA SER A 95 -5.41 2.00 12.69
C SER A 95 -6.83 1.59 12.27
N ALA A 96 -7.77 1.56 13.21
CA ALA A 96 -9.15 1.20 12.95
C ALA A 96 -9.84 2.15 11.93
N ASN A 97 -9.42 3.43 11.89
CA ASN A 97 -10.00 4.45 11.02
C ASN A 97 -9.70 4.24 9.53
N ILE A 98 -8.54 3.63 9.22
CA ILE A 98 -8.05 3.52 7.83
C ILE A 98 -7.83 2.08 7.36
N SER A 99 -7.57 1.12 8.24
CA SER A 99 -7.24 -0.26 7.85
C SER A 99 -8.30 -0.93 6.97
N GLY A 100 -9.59 -0.66 7.23
CA GLY A 100 -10.70 -1.15 6.41
C GLY A 100 -10.85 -0.48 5.04
N LYS A 101 -10.08 0.58 4.76
CA LYS A 101 -10.08 1.35 3.49
C LYS A 101 -8.86 1.04 2.62
N LEU A 102 -7.91 0.25 3.12
CA LEU A 102 -6.64 -0.02 2.45
C LEU A 102 -6.46 -1.50 2.15
N THR A 103 -5.80 -1.81 1.03
CA THR A 103 -5.20 -3.13 0.79
C THR A 103 -3.71 -2.95 0.62
N ILE A 104 -2.89 -3.61 1.45
CA ILE A 104 -1.43 -3.47 1.43
C ILE A 104 -0.81 -4.78 0.96
N ARG A 105 0.11 -4.70 -0.02
CA ARG A 105 0.89 -5.85 -0.50
C ARG A 105 2.35 -5.46 -0.70
N THR A 106 3.24 -6.42 -0.52
CA THR A 106 4.67 -6.20 -0.77
C THR A 106 4.94 -6.06 -2.27
N ALA A 107 6.03 -5.37 -2.62
CA ALA A 107 6.49 -5.22 -4.00
C ALA A 107 6.59 -6.55 -4.74
N ASN A 108 7.17 -7.56 -4.09
CA ASN A 108 7.33 -8.90 -4.67
C ASN A 108 5.98 -9.58 -4.95
N THR A 109 4.99 -9.40 -4.07
CA THR A 109 3.65 -9.95 -4.27
C THR A 109 2.97 -9.33 -5.48
N VAL A 110 2.99 -8.00 -5.60
CA VAL A 110 2.29 -7.32 -6.71
C VAL A 110 2.97 -7.55 -8.05
N ARG A 111 4.30 -7.60 -8.10
CA ARG A 111 5.05 -7.98 -9.30
C ARG A 111 4.72 -9.40 -9.75
N LYS A 112 4.71 -10.36 -8.82
CA LYS A 112 4.33 -11.74 -9.11
C LYS A 112 2.89 -11.85 -9.65
N ILE A 113 1.96 -11.07 -9.11
CA ILE A 113 0.57 -11.04 -9.59
C ILE A 113 0.48 -10.46 -11.01
N ALA A 114 1.24 -9.40 -11.31
CA ALA A 114 1.31 -8.83 -12.64
C ALA A 114 2.08 -9.72 -13.65
N GLY A 115 2.90 -10.66 -13.17
CA GLY A 115 3.78 -11.47 -14.01
C GLY A 115 5.08 -10.74 -14.38
N MET A 116 5.57 -9.87 -13.48
CA MET A 116 6.80 -9.08 -13.59
C MET A 116 7.89 -9.57 -12.64
#